data_AF-A0A661ZCT0-F1
#
_entry.id   AF-A0A661ZCT0-F1
#
_cell.length_a   1.000
_cell.length_b   1.000
_cell.length_c   1.000
_cell.angle_alpha   90.00
_cell.angle_beta   90.00
_cell.angle_gamma   90.00
#
_symmetry.space_group_name_H-M   'P 1'
#
loop_
_entity.id
_entity.type
_entity.pdbx_description
1 polymer ?
#
loop_
_entity_poly.entity_id
_entity_poly.type
_entity_poly.pdbx_seq_one_letter_code
_entity_poly.pdbx_strand_id
1 'polypeptide(L)'
;MLGGIIAISLIVGKLIGVTLFAWMAVKFGFAELPEEVNFKQVIGVSLLAGVGFTMSIFVANLAFFGNDYLLDSAKAGILIGSLIAGVSGYLVLRMGSKKVV
;
A
#
# COMPACT_ATOMS: atom_id res chain seq x y z
N MET A 1 8.86 19.59 -3.67
CA MET A 1 9.50 18.34 -4.17
C MET A 1 9.55 17.20 -3.12
N LEU A 2 9.62 17.46 -1.80
CA LEU A 2 9.65 16.38 -0.78
C LEU A 2 8.39 15.48 -0.73
N GLY A 3 7.18 16.02 -0.93
CA GLY A 3 5.95 15.23 -0.84
C GLY A 3 5.85 14.06 -1.82
N GLY A 4 6.47 14.18 -3.00
CA GLY A 4 6.51 13.10 -4.00
C GLY A 4 7.34 11.90 -3.55
N ILE A 5 8.44 12.15 -2.82
CA ILE A 5 9.29 11.08 -2.27
C ILE A 5 8.51 10.29 -1.21
N ILE A 6 7.76 10.99 -0.36
CA ILE A 6 6.91 10.38 0.68
C ILE A 6 5.82 9.51 0.03
N ALA A 7 5.15 10.01 -1.02
CA ALA A 7 4.12 9.24 -1.73
C ALA A 7 4.69 7.97 -2.38
N ILE A 8 5.82 8.07 -3.07
CA ILE A 8 6.47 6.93 -3.75
C ILE A 8 6.95 5.91 -2.71
N SER A 9 7.62 6.35 -1.65
CA SER A 9 8.16 5.43 -0.63
C SER A 9 7.05 4.69 0.12
N LEU A 10 5.88 5.31 0.32
CA LEU A 10 4.74 4.66 0.96
C LEU A 10 4.11 3.58 0.08
N ILE A 11 3.95 3.85 -1.22
CA ILE A 11 3.40 2.89 -2.20
C ILE A 11 4.39 1.76 -2.46
N VAL A 12 5.63 2.10 -2.81
CA VAL A 12 6.67 1.13 -3.20
C VAL A 12 7.07 0.27 -1.99
N GLY A 13 7.22 0.87 -0.81
CA GLY A 13 7.58 0.15 0.40
C GLY A 13 6.55 -0.90 0.80
N LYS A 14 5.26 -0.56 0.78
CA LYS A 14 4.19 -1.52 1.12
C LYS A 14 3.95 -2.55 0.03
N LEU A 15 4.00 -2.16 -1.24
CA LEU A 15 3.88 -3.10 -2.36
C LEU A 15 4.98 -4.17 -2.30
N ILE A 16 6.24 -3.74 -2.25
CA ILE A 16 7.38 -4.66 -2.22
C ILE A 16 7.36 -5.47 -0.93
N GLY A 17 7.17 -4.83 0.24
CA GLY A 17 7.17 -5.51 1.52
C GLY A 17 6.12 -6.61 1.61
N VAL A 18 4.84 -6.27 1.37
CA VAL A 18 3.75 -7.23 1.52
C VAL A 18 3.84 -8.35 0.48
N THR A 19 4.12 -8.02 -0.79
CA THR A 19 4.22 -9.05 -1.84
C THR A 19 5.43 -9.97 -1.63
N LEU A 20 6.58 -9.44 -1.20
CA LEU A 20 7.78 -10.22 -0.94
C LEU A 20 7.59 -11.18 0.26
N PHE A 21 7.05 -10.68 1.37
CA PHE A 21 6.78 -11.52 2.54
C PHE A 21 5.68 -12.55 2.28
N ALA A 22 4.62 -12.20 1.56
CA ALA A 22 3.60 -13.16 1.14
C ALA A 22 4.18 -14.23 0.23
N TRP A 23 5.05 -13.85 -0.73
CA TRP A 23 5.75 -14.82 -1.59
C TRP A 23 6.64 -15.77 -0.79
N MET A 24 7.44 -15.23 0.14
CA MET A 24 8.32 -16.03 1.00
C MET A 24 7.51 -16.99 1.87
N ALA A 25 6.43 -16.53 2.51
CA ALA A 25 5.59 -17.36 3.35
C ALA A 25 5.04 -18.58 2.58
N VAL A 26 4.61 -18.38 1.35
CA VAL A 26 4.12 -19.46 0.47
C VAL A 26 5.26 -20.35 0.00
N LYS A 27 6.40 -19.77 -0.39
CA LYS A 27 7.55 -20.52 -0.89
C LYS A 27 8.18 -21.43 0.18
N PHE A 28 8.20 -20.98 1.42
CA PHE A 28 8.75 -21.75 2.55
C PHE A 28 7.71 -22.67 3.22
N GLY A 29 6.47 -22.71 2.74
CA GLY A 29 5.41 -23.57 3.29
C GLY A 29 4.84 -23.11 4.63
N PHE A 30 5.07 -21.84 5.03
CA PHE A 30 4.45 -21.26 6.22
C PHE A 30 2.98 -20.87 6.00
N ALA A 31 2.57 -20.71 4.74
CA ALA A 31 1.21 -20.38 4.34
C ALA A 31 0.86 -21.00 2.99
N GLU A 32 -0.42 -21.26 2.75
CA GLU A 32 -0.94 -21.74 1.47
C GLU A 32 -1.92 -20.70 0.89
N LEU A 33 -1.93 -20.51 -0.44
CA LEU A 33 -2.94 -19.69 -1.08
C LEU A 33 -4.25 -20.49 -1.21
N PRO A 34 -5.41 -19.93 -0.82
CA PRO A 34 -6.70 -20.55 -1.06
C PRO A 34 -6.95 -20.80 -2.56
N GLU A 35 -7.74 -21.83 -2.91
CA GLU A 35 -8.00 -22.24 -4.30
C GLU A 35 -8.56 -21.12 -5.19
N GLU A 36 -9.29 -20.16 -4.61
CA GLU A 36 -9.90 -19.03 -5.31
C GLU A 36 -8.99 -17.81 -5.39
N VAL A 37 -7.83 -17.84 -4.73
CA VAL A 37 -6.91 -16.70 -4.62
C VAL A 37 -5.71 -16.87 -5.54
N ASN A 38 -5.49 -15.90 -6.42
CA ASN A 38 -4.32 -15.84 -7.28
C ASN A 38 -3.29 -14.82 -6.80
N PHE A 39 -2.03 -15.01 -7.19
CA PHE A 39 -0.94 -14.08 -6.83
C PHE A 39 -1.17 -12.64 -7.35
N LYS A 40 -1.96 -12.49 -8.42
CA LYS A 40 -2.43 -11.17 -8.90
C LYS A 40 -3.32 -10.46 -7.88
N GLN A 41 -4.17 -11.20 -7.16
CA GLN A 41 -4.98 -10.64 -6.08
C GLN A 41 -4.12 -10.31 -4.86
N VAL A 42 -3.07 -11.10 -4.56
CA VAL A 42 -2.09 -10.75 -3.51
C VAL A 42 -1.42 -9.40 -3.81
N ILE A 43 -1.03 -9.17 -5.07
CA ILE A 43 -0.49 -7.87 -5.52
C ILE A 43 -1.54 -6.75 -5.43
N GLY A 44 -2.80 -7.03 -5.79
CA GLY A 44 -3.88 -6.06 -5.65
C GLY A 44 -4.15 -5.68 -4.18
N VAL A 45 -4.13 -6.67 -3.28
CA VAL A 45 -4.29 -6.47 -1.83
C VAL A 45 -3.08 -5.75 -1.23
N SER A 46 -1.84 -6.03 -1.68
CA SER A 46 -0.66 -5.30 -1.20
C SER A 46 -0.68 -3.82 -1.58
N LEU A 47 -1.20 -3.49 -2.78
CA LEU A 47 -1.47 -2.12 -3.18
C LEU A 47 -2.53 -1.45 -2.29
N LEU A 48 -3.63 -2.15 -1.98
CA LEU A 48 -4.65 -1.64 -1.06
C LEU A 48 -4.13 -1.46 0.37
N ALA A 49 -3.25 -2.34 0.84
CA ALA A 49 -2.57 -2.17 2.12
C ALA A 49 -1.73 -0.88 2.15
N GLY A 50 -1.35 -0.37 0.97
CA GLY A 50 -0.80 0.96 0.69
C GLY A 50 -1.63 2.14 1.23
N VAL A 51 -2.93 1.97 1.45
CA VAL A 51 -3.82 3.04 1.93
C VAL A 51 -3.53 3.31 3.41
N GLY A 52 -2.78 4.39 3.67
CA GLY A 52 -2.27 4.72 4.99
C GLY A 52 -2.99 5.86 5.71
N PHE A 53 -3.90 6.58 5.04
CA PHE A 53 -4.58 7.81 5.48
C PHE A 53 -4.48 8.11 6.99
N THR A 54 -5.27 7.46 7.84
CA THR A 54 -5.35 7.75 9.28
C THR A 54 -4.07 7.40 10.05
N MET A 55 -3.54 6.18 9.89
CA MET A 55 -2.36 5.72 10.63
C MET A 55 -1.08 6.42 10.17
N SER A 56 -0.92 6.67 8.88
CA SER A 56 0.24 7.40 8.34
C SER A 56 0.20 8.87 8.71
N ILE A 57 -0.97 9.53 8.72
CA ILE A 57 -1.09 10.91 9.23
C ILE A 57 -0.74 10.94 10.72
N PHE A 58 -1.20 9.98 11.52
CA PHE A 58 -0.84 9.89 12.94
C PHE A 58 0.69 9.79 13.13
N VAL A 59 1.35 8.89 12.40
CA VAL A 59 2.82 8.75 12.43
C VAL A 59 3.52 10.04 11.96
N ALA A 60 2.99 10.71 10.93
CA ALA A 60 3.55 11.98 10.46
C ALA A 60 3.44 13.10 11.51
N ASN A 61 2.33 13.18 12.24
CA ASN A 61 2.17 14.14 13.34
C ASN A 61 3.19 13.90 14.46
N LEU A 62 3.52 12.65 14.76
CA LEU A 62 4.56 12.32 15.75
C LEU A 62 5.97 12.61 15.21
N ALA A 63 6.23 12.31 13.94
CA ALA A 63 7.55 12.43 13.33
C ALA A 63 7.98 13.88 13.06
N PHE A 64 7.02 14.76 12.73
CA PHE A 64 7.29 16.17 12.37
C PHE A 64 6.72 17.16 13.38
N PHE A 65 6.56 16.73 14.64
CA PHE A 65 6.08 17.59 15.71
C PHE A 65 6.93 18.86 15.83
N GLY A 66 6.29 20.04 15.81
CA GLY A 66 6.96 21.34 15.87
C GLY A 66 7.49 21.87 14.52
N ASN A 67 7.27 21.18 13.40
CA ASN A 67 7.60 21.66 12.07
C ASN A 67 6.39 21.54 11.11
N ASP A 68 5.54 22.56 11.12
CA ASP A 68 4.27 22.57 10.38
C ASP A 68 4.47 22.46 8.85
N TYR A 69 5.53 23.06 8.31
CA TYR A 69 5.82 23.01 6.88
C TYR A 69 6.09 21.58 6.38
N LEU A 70 6.87 20.79 7.15
CA LEU A 70 7.12 19.39 6.81
C LEU A 70 5.88 18.52 7.05
N LEU A 71 5.12 18.81 8.11
CA LEU A 71 3.89 18.09 8.44
C LEU A 71 2.83 18.23 7.34
N ASP A 72 2.61 19.44 6.82
CA ASP A 72 1.65 19.68 5.74
C ASP A 72 2.09 19.02 4.43
N SER A 73 3.39 19.08 4.13
CA SER A 73 3.98 18.37 2.99
C SER A 73 3.79 16.85 3.10
N ALA A 74 3.96 16.29 4.31
CA ALA A 74 3.77 14.86 4.58
C ALA A 74 2.30 14.45 4.45
N LYS A 75 1.37 15.23 5.02
CA LYS A 75 -0.08 15.00 4.87
C LYS A 75 -0.48 14.98 3.40
N ALA A 76 -0.06 15.97 2.62
CA ALA A 76 -0.32 16.02 1.18
C ALA A 76 0.21 14.77 0.45
N GLY A 77 1.45 14.35 0.75
CA GLY A 77 2.05 13.14 0.19
C GLY A 77 1.27 11.87 0.56
N ILE A 78 0.82 11.74 1.81
CA ILE A 78 0.04 10.59 2.29
C ILE A 78 -1.33 10.53 1.61
N LEU A 79 -2.00 11.67 1.44
CA LEU A 79 -3.29 11.74 0.75
C LEU A 79 -3.19 11.30 -0.71
N ILE A 80 -2.24 11.89 -1.44
CA ILE A 80 -2.01 11.56 -2.86
C ILE A 80 -1.57 10.10 -3.00
N GLY A 81 -0.65 9.65 -2.14
CA GLY A 81 -0.17 8.27 -2.13
C GLY A 81 -1.29 7.27 -1.85
N SER A 82 -2.15 7.57 -0.87
CA SER A 82 -3.30 6.72 -0.53
C SER A 82 -4.33 6.64 -1.65
N LEU A 83 -4.56 7.75 -2.37
CA LEU A 83 -5.45 7.78 -3.53
C LEU A 83 -4.90 6.90 -4.67
N ILE A 84 -3.60 7.04 -4.99
CA ILE A 84 -2.95 6.24 -6.03
C ILE A 84 -2.94 4.76 -5.64
N ALA A 85 -2.62 4.43 -4.38
CA ALA A 85 -2.66 3.06 -3.86
C ALA A 85 -4.06 2.45 -3.94
N GLY A 86 -5.09 3.20 -3.54
CA GLY A 86 -6.48 2.76 -3.60
C GLY A 86 -6.97 2.53 -5.03
N VAL A 87 -6.72 3.47 -5.95
CA VAL A 87 -7.13 3.36 -7.36
C VAL A 87 -6.39 2.24 -8.06
N SER A 88 -5.07 2.15 -7.90
CA SER A 88 -4.27 1.09 -8.52
C SER A 88 -4.61 -0.28 -7.96
N GLY A 89 -4.76 -0.43 -6.64
CA GLY A 89 -5.20 -1.67 -6.01
C GLY A 89 -6.59 -2.11 -6.47
N TYR A 90 -7.54 -1.18 -6.55
CA TYR A 90 -8.89 -1.45 -7.08
C TYR A 90 -8.84 -1.93 -8.54
N LEU A 91 -8.09 -1.25 -9.41
CA LEU A 91 -7.97 -1.64 -10.82
C LEU A 91 -7.35 -3.04 -10.96
N VAL A 92 -6.27 -3.31 -10.21
CA VAL A 92 -5.59 -4.63 -10.24
C VAL A 92 -6.53 -5.73 -9.76
N LEU A 93 -7.29 -5.51 -8.69
CA LEU A 93 -8.25 -6.50 -8.19
C LEU A 93 -9.43 -6.70 -9.13
N ARG A 94 -9.91 -5.62 -9.76
CA ARG A 94 -11.00 -5.70 -10.75
C ARG A 94 -10.60 -6.49 -11.99
N MET A 95 -9.35 -6.36 -12.44
CA MET A 95 -8.82 -7.15 -13.57
C MET A 95 -8.46 -8.60 -13.17
N GLY A 96 -8.05 -8.81 -11.92
CA GLY A 96 -7.64 -10.12 -11.39
C GLY A 96 -8.80 -10.98 -10.89
N SER A 97 -9.97 -10.40 -10.64
CA SER A 97 -11.17 -11.15 -10.23
C SER A 97 -11.80 -11.82 -11.44
N LYS A 98 -11.75 -13.15 -11.50
CA LYS A 98 -12.68 -13.89 -12.37
C LYS A 98 -14.10 -13.54 -11.93
N LYS A 99 -14.95 -13.23 -12.91
CA LYS A 99 -16.38 -12.98 -12.72
C LYS A 99 -16.95 -14.18 -11.95
N VAL A 100 -17.30 -13.99 -10.68
CA VAL A 100 -18.13 -14.93 -9.94
C VAL A 100 -19.51 -14.77 -10.56
N VAL A 101 -19.83 -15.65 -11.51
CA VAL A 101 -21.18 -15.82 -12.09
C VAL A 101 -21.79 -17.01 -11.40
#